data_AF-A0A9N8CMG0-F1
#
_entry.id   AF-A0A9N8CMG0-F1
#
_cell.length_a   1.000
_cell.length_b   1.000
_cell.length_c   1.000
_cell.angle_alpha   90.00
_cell.angle_beta   90.00
_cell.angle_gamma   90.00
#
_symmetry.space_group_name_H-M   'P 1'
#
loop_
_entity.id
_entity.type
_entity.pdbx_description
1 polymer ?
#
loop_
_entity_poly.entity_id
_entity_poly.type
_entity_poly.pdbx_seq_one_letter_code
_entity_poly.pdbx_strand_id
1 'polypeptide(L)'
;MQNNHPEWLTDVLHQFHYEHHAPLLEAVNTMQRDRTPQSLMQVVALMMTACSELGSISTACMQVEGLQDDPALLEELNELVASIQDVKEQVDEIIEEFKSSGIKEECAIT
;
A
#
# COMPACT_ATOMS: atom_id res chain seq x y z
N MET A 1 -31.78 -3.01 -7.37
CA MET A 1 -30.97 -2.84 -8.59
C MET A 1 -29.69 -3.60 -8.35
N GLN A 2 -29.31 -4.51 -9.23
CA GLN A 2 -28.03 -5.21 -9.12
C GLN A 2 -26.93 -4.20 -9.47
N ASN A 3 -26.02 -3.98 -8.52
CA ASN A 3 -24.79 -3.23 -8.71
C ASN A 3 -23.96 -3.94 -9.80
N ASN A 4 -24.07 -3.48 -11.04
CA ASN A 4 -23.23 -3.96 -12.12
C ASN A 4 -22.09 -2.96 -12.30
N HIS A 5 -21.16 -2.95 -11.35
CA HIS A 5 -19.83 -2.40 -11.62
C HIS A 5 -19.21 -3.24 -12.74
N PRO A 6 -18.37 -2.68 -13.60
CA PRO A 6 -17.77 -3.44 -14.69
C PRO A 6 -16.94 -4.59 -14.12
N GLU A 7 -17.21 -5.83 -14.55
CA GLU A 7 -16.49 -7.03 -14.06
C GLU A 7 -14.97 -6.88 -14.16
N TRP A 8 -14.49 -6.21 -15.22
CA TRP A 8 -13.06 -5.95 -15.42
C TRP A 8 -12.43 -5.12 -14.30
N LEU A 9 -13.18 -4.24 -13.65
CA LEU A 9 -12.66 -3.37 -12.59
C LEU A 9 -12.60 -4.12 -11.25
N THR A 10 -13.61 -4.94 -10.97
CA THR A 10 -13.57 -5.87 -9.84
C THR A 10 -12.37 -6.83 -9.98
N ASP A 11 -12.09 -7.31 -11.19
CA ASP A 11 -10.91 -8.13 -11.47
C ASP A 11 -9.60 -7.36 -11.22
N VAL A 12 -9.52 -6.09 -11.63
CA VAL A 12 -8.35 -5.22 -11.38
C VAL A 12 -8.15 -4.95 -9.89
N LEU A 13 -9.21 -4.67 -9.12
CA LEU A 13 -9.13 -4.44 -7.68
C LEU A 13 -8.74 -5.72 -6.93
N HIS A 14 -9.28 -6.88 -7.33
CA HIS A 14 -8.84 -8.16 -6.79
C HIS A 14 -7.38 -8.45 -7.12
N GLN A 15 -6.95 -8.21 -8.36
CA GLN A 15 -5.55 -8.39 -8.75
C GLN A 15 -4.65 -7.48 -7.91
N PHE A 16 -5.00 -6.21 -7.75
CA PHE A 16 -4.29 -5.28 -6.88
C PHE A 16 -4.18 -5.80 -5.45
N HIS A 17 -5.28 -6.34 -4.90
CA HIS A 17 -5.29 -6.91 -3.56
C HIS A 17 -4.27 -8.04 -3.41
N TYR A 18 -4.26 -9.00 -4.34
CA TYR A 18 -3.38 -10.17 -4.26
C TYR A 18 -1.91 -9.87 -4.60
N GLU A 19 -1.66 -8.99 -5.59
CA GLU A 19 -0.31 -8.74 -6.10
C GLU A 19 0.44 -7.65 -5.31
N HIS A 20 -0.28 -6.72 -4.67
CA HIS A 20 0.34 -5.56 -4.03
C HIS A 20 -0.08 -5.37 -2.57
N HIS A 21 -1.39 -5.40 -2.28
CA HIS A 21 -1.86 -5.10 -0.92
C HIS A 21 -1.53 -6.20 0.09
N ALA A 22 -1.87 -7.46 -0.20
CA ALA A 22 -1.61 -8.57 0.70
C ALA A 22 -0.10 -8.79 0.96
N PRO A 23 0.79 -8.76 -0.06
CA PRO A 23 2.23 -8.83 0.17
C PRO A 23 2.77 -7.66 1.02
N LEU A 24 2.23 -6.45 0.84
CA LEU A 24 2.59 -5.31 1.67
C LEU A 24 2.23 -5.55 3.14
N LEU A 25 1.01 -6.03 3.42
CA LEU A 25 0.59 -6.36 4.79
C LEU A 25 1.45 -7.46 5.42
N GLU A 26 1.83 -8.49 4.65
CA GLU A 26 2.73 -9.53 5.13
C GLU A 26 4.13 -8.99 5.46
N ALA A 27 4.65 -8.10 4.62
CA ALA A 27 5.94 -7.45 4.85
C ALA A 27 5.90 -6.55 6.08
N VAL A 28 4.83 -5.79 6.29
CA VAL A 28 4.63 -4.95 7.50
C VAL A 28 4.59 -5.83 8.75
N ASN A 29 3.80 -6.90 8.73
CA ASN A 29 3.75 -7.85 9.84
C ASN A 29 5.11 -8.49 10.15
N THR A 30 5.93 -8.69 9.12
CA THR A 30 7.30 -9.21 9.28
C THR A 30 8.22 -8.14 9.87
N MET A 31 8.20 -6.92 9.34
CA MET A 31 8.96 -5.79 9.85
C MET A 31 8.63 -5.45 11.31
N GLN A 32 7.35 -5.54 11.70
CA GLN A 32 6.94 -5.33 13.10
C GLN A 32 7.55 -6.36 14.05
N ARG A 33 7.71 -7.61 13.60
CA ARG A 33 8.32 -8.71 14.36
C ARG A 33 9.85 -8.64 14.36
N ASP A 34 10.44 -8.28 13.23
CA ASP A 34 11.88 -8.23 13.01
C ASP A 34 12.27 -6.85 12.48
N ARG A 35 12.48 -5.90 13.39
CA ARG A 35 12.73 -4.49 13.09
C ARG A 35 14.18 -4.27 12.63
N THR A 36 14.48 -4.68 11.40
CA THR A 36 15.79 -4.46 10.75
C THR A 36 15.71 -3.38 9.68
N PRO A 37 16.84 -2.75 9.30
CA PRO A 37 16.87 -1.86 8.14
C PRO A 37 16.42 -2.56 6.85
N GLN A 38 16.72 -3.85 6.69
CA GLN A 38 16.37 -4.63 5.51
C GLN A 38 14.86 -4.87 5.40
N SER A 39 14.20 -5.24 6.51
CA SER A 39 12.74 -5.40 6.53
C SER A 39 12.02 -4.08 6.29
N LEU A 40 12.56 -2.97 6.82
CA LEU A 40 12.04 -1.63 6.54
C LEU A 40 12.18 -1.25 5.07
N MET A 41 13.36 -1.46 4.47
CA MET A 41 13.58 -1.22 3.04
C MET A 41 12.62 -2.04 2.16
N GLN A 42 12.36 -3.29 2.53
CA GLN A 42 11.42 -4.16 1.81
C GLN A 42 9.99 -3.61 1.87
N VAL A 43 9.53 -3.19 3.05
CA VAL A 43 8.19 -2.57 3.21
C VAL A 43 8.09 -1.29 2.41
N VAL A 44 9.10 -0.41 2.48
CA VAL A 44 9.12 0.85 1.71
C VAL A 44 9.07 0.59 0.21
N ALA A 45 9.82 -0.40 -0.30
CA ALA A 45 9.79 -0.78 -1.71
C ALA A 45 8.40 -1.26 -2.15
N LEU A 46 7.79 -2.17 -1.39
CA LEU A 46 6.45 -2.68 -1.67
C LEU A 46 5.38 -1.59 -1.58
N MET A 47 5.50 -0.68 -0.62
CA MET A 47 4.60 0.46 -0.46
C MET A 47 4.67 1.40 -1.66
N MET A 48 5.87 1.72 -2.16
CA MET A 48 6.02 2.55 -3.36
C MET A 48 5.33 1.92 -4.58
N THR A 49 5.48 0.61 -4.77
CA THR A 49 4.79 -0.12 -5.85
C THR A 49 3.28 -0.10 -5.66
N ALA A 50 2.77 -0.43 -4.46
CA ALA A 50 1.34 -0.43 -4.17
C ALA A 50 0.70 0.95 -4.37
N CYS A 51 1.38 2.02 -3.93
CA CYS A 51 0.92 3.40 -4.16
C CYS A 51 0.87 3.77 -5.65
N SER A 52 1.87 3.34 -6.43
CA SER A 52 1.92 3.59 -7.88
C SER A 52 0.75 2.91 -8.59
N GLU A 53 0.52 1.63 -8.31
CA GLU A 53 -0.55 0.84 -8.94
C GLU A 53 -1.93 1.34 -8.52
N LEU A 54 -2.14 1.65 -7.24
CA LEU A 54 -3.41 2.23 -6.77
C LEU A 54 -3.68 3.60 -7.41
N GLY A 55 -2.65 4.42 -7.60
CA GLY A 55 -2.75 5.69 -8.32
C GLY A 55 -3.19 5.52 -9.78
N SER A 56 -2.68 4.50 -10.46
CA SER A 56 -3.10 4.15 -11.83
C SER A 56 -4.56 3.72 -11.89
N ILE A 57 -4.99 2.86 -10.95
CA ILE A 57 -6.39 2.40 -10.85
C ILE A 57 -7.33 3.58 -10.58
N SER A 58 -7.00 4.42 -9.59
CA SER A 58 -7.78 5.61 -9.25
C SER A 58 -7.93 6.56 -10.45
N THR A 59 -6.84 6.80 -11.18
CA THR A 59 -6.85 7.62 -12.39
C THR A 59 -7.75 7.01 -13.48
N ALA A 60 -7.69 5.69 -13.69
CA ALA A 60 -8.55 5.01 -14.65
C ALA A 60 -10.03 5.12 -14.26
N CYS A 61 -10.38 4.93 -12.99
CA CYS A 61 -11.74 5.11 -12.49
C CYS A 61 -12.28 6.53 -12.72
N MET A 62 -11.44 7.56 -12.55
CA MET A 62 -11.84 8.95 -12.82
C MET A 62 -12.05 9.27 -14.30
N GLN A 63 -11.47 8.49 -15.22
CA GLN A 63 -11.56 8.73 -16.67
C GLN A 63 -12.74 8.01 -17.33
N VAL A 64 -13.34 7.03 -16.65
CA VAL A 64 -14.48 6.27 -17.17
C VAL A 64 -15.79 6.92 -16.72
N GLU A 65 -16.55 7.43 -17.68
CA GLU A 65 -17.88 8.00 -17.42
C GLU A 65 -18.79 6.99 -16.70
N GLY A 66 -19.41 7.43 -15.60
CA GLY A 66 -20.31 6.63 -14.77
C GLY A 66 -19.66 5.92 -13.59
N LEU A 67 -18.34 5.66 -13.61
CA LEU A 67 -17.65 5.07 -12.46
C LEU A 67 -17.44 6.06 -11.31
N GLN A 68 -17.24 7.33 -11.64
CA GLN A 68 -17.14 8.41 -10.66
C GLN A 68 -18.43 8.59 -9.83
N ASP A 69 -19.56 8.13 -10.35
CA ASP A 69 -20.89 8.27 -9.74
C ASP A 69 -21.31 6.96 -9.02
N ASP A 70 -20.39 5.99 -8.95
CA ASP A 70 -20.63 4.67 -8.40
C ASP A 70 -20.20 4.60 -6.91
N PRO A 71 -21.16 4.64 -5.97
CA PRO A 71 -20.84 4.77 -4.55
C PRO A 71 -20.15 3.53 -3.97
N ALA A 72 -20.46 2.33 -4.45
CA ALA A 72 -19.88 1.10 -3.92
C ALA A 72 -18.43 0.92 -4.41
N LEU A 73 -18.14 1.28 -5.67
CA LEU A 73 -16.77 1.32 -6.16
C LEU A 73 -15.92 2.35 -5.41
N LEU A 74 -16.46 3.54 -5.19
CA LEU A 74 -15.76 4.58 -4.44
C LEU A 74 -15.50 4.12 -2.99
N GLU A 75 -16.41 3.38 -2.38
CA GLU A 75 -16.22 2.79 -1.05
C GLU A 75 -15.04 1.80 -1.05
N GLU A 76 -15.01 0.82 -1.97
CA GLU A 76 -13.90 -0.16 -2.08
C GLU A 76 -12.55 0.53 -2.34
N LEU A 77 -12.52 1.52 -3.24
CA LEU A 77 -11.29 2.28 -3.51
C LEU A 77 -10.83 3.06 -2.27
N ASN A 78 -11.76 3.69 -1.56
CA ASN A 78 -11.45 4.43 -0.33
C ASN A 78 -10.95 3.51 0.78
N GLU A 79 -11.48 2.29 0.91
CA GLU A 79 -10.99 1.29 1.86
C GLU A 79 -9.54 0.90 1.56
N LEU A 80 -9.20 0.66 0.28
CA LEU A 80 -7.82 0.37 -0.12
C LEU A 80 -6.88 1.55 0.13
N VAL A 81 -7.31 2.78 -0.18
CA VAL A 81 -6.55 4.00 0.11
C VAL A 81 -6.30 4.13 1.60
N ALA A 82 -7.33 3.97 2.43
CA ALA A 82 -7.21 4.06 3.88
C ALA A 82 -6.25 3.02 4.45
N SER A 83 -6.31 1.78 3.95
CA SER A 83 -5.41 0.71 4.38
C SER A 83 -3.93 1.01 4.06
N ILE A 84 -3.65 1.55 2.87
CA ILE A 84 -2.28 1.93 2.49
C ILE A 84 -1.80 3.16 3.29
N GLN A 85 -2.70 4.09 3.60
CA GLN A 85 -2.37 5.24 4.46
C GLN A 85 -2.00 4.79 5.88
N ASP A 86 -2.74 3.85 6.45
CA ASP A 86 -2.42 3.26 7.76
C ASP A 86 -1.06 2.56 7.75
N VAL A 87 -0.77 1.76 6.71
CA VAL A 87 0.56 1.15 6.53
C VAL A 87 1.65 2.22 6.45
N LYS A 88 1.41 3.32 5.72
CA LYS A 88 2.36 4.42 5.60
C LYS A 88 2.64 5.07 6.96
N GLU A 89 1.61 5.33 7.76
CA GLU A 89 1.77 5.89 9.10
C GLU A 89 2.63 4.98 9.99
N GLN A 90 2.35 3.68 10.00
CA GLN A 90 3.16 2.71 10.74
C GLN A 90 4.63 2.68 10.28
N VAL A 91 4.87 2.77 8.97
CA VAL A 91 6.23 2.83 8.40
C VAL A 91 6.95 4.11 8.80
N ASP A 92 6.26 5.26 8.76
CA ASP A 92 6.82 6.54 9.15
C ASP A 92 7.21 6.57 10.64
N GLU A 93 6.37 6.01 11.51
CA GLU A 93 6.69 5.87 12.95
C GLU A 93 7.97 5.06 13.16
N ILE A 94 8.09 3.93 12.47
CA ILE A 94 9.28 3.08 12.56
C ILE A 94 10.52 3.80 12.00
N ILE A 95 10.40 4.54 10.89
CA ILE A 95 11.50 5.35 10.35
C ILE A 95 11.98 6.37 11.39
N GLU A 96 11.07 7.06 12.08
CA GLU A 96 11.42 8.01 13.13
C GLU A 96 12.06 7.33 14.36
N GLU A 97 11.59 6.13 14.74
CA GLU A 97 12.27 5.30 15.74
C GLU A 97 13.71 4.97 15.33
N PHE A 98 13.95 4.58 14.07
CA PHE A 98 15.30 4.29 13.57
C PHE A 98 16.21 5.52 13.57
N LYS A 99 15.69 6.69 13.18
CA LYS A 99 16.44 7.96 13.20
C LYS A 99 16.80 8.36 14.64
N SER A 100 15.85 8.25 15.57
CA SER A 100 16.04 8.62 16.98
C SER A 100 16.91 7.62 17.76
N SER A 101 16.91 6.36 17.37
CA SER A 101 17.73 5.29 17.97
C SER A 101 19.22 5.44 17.68
N GLY A 102 19.61 6.34 16.76
CA GLY A 102 21.00 6.66 16.49
C GLY A 102 21.82 5.42 16.15
N ILE A 103 21.45 4.70 15.09
CA ILE A 103 22.37 3.77 14.44
C ILE A 103 23.57 4.59 13.97
N LYS A 104 24.57 4.71 14.84
CA LYS A 104 25.93 5.04 14.45
C LYS A 104 26.33 3.93 13.51
N GLU A 105 26.44 4.25 12.23
CA GLU A 105 27.25 3.45 11.31
C GLU A 105 28.66 3.34 11.89
N GLU A 106 28.91 2.35 12.74
CA GLU A 106 30.23 1.71 12.77
C GLU A 106 30.28 0.79 11.54
N CYS A 107 30.30 1.41 10.36
CA CYS A 107 30.83 0.77 9.17
C CYS A 107 32.36 0.75 9.34
N ALA A 108 32.84 -0.09 10.25
CA ALA A 108 34.25 -0.43 10.37
C ALA A 108 34.58 -1.37 9.21
N ILE A 109 34.83 -0.79 8.04
CA ILE A 109 35.55 -1.48 6.97
C ILE A 109 36.98 -1.66 7.49
N THR A 110 37.34 -2.90 7.82
CA THR A 110 38.72 -3.32 8.09
C THR A 110 39.29 -3.97 6.84
#